data_AF-A0A1M6KLV5-F1
#
_entry.id   AF-A0A1M6KLV5-F1
#
_cell.length_a   1.000
_cell.length_b   1.000
_cell.length_c   1.000
_cell.angle_alpha   90.00
_cell.angle_beta   90.00
_cell.angle_gamma   90.00
#
_symmetry.space_group_name_H-M   'P 1'
#
loop_
_entity.id
_entity.type
_entity.pdbx_description
1 polymer ?
#
loop_
_entity_poly.entity_id
_entity_poly.type
_entity_poly.pdbx_seq_one_letter_code
_entity_poly.pdbx_strand_id
1 'polypeptide(L)'
;MLKNIILYIVVFTVVGATSYFLQDLALSSAPTYFGPLLIKAYTFHFFFSLTLVVIFLIASKNNSFFEQLGFMYMGVLVFKIMVFAILFYPYLLGELIMPQIYRGALLIPVIIFLFLEVFFISKIMRKKRL
;
A
#
# COMPACT_ATOMS: atom_id res chain seq x y z
N MET A 1 -16.89 5.32 14.14
CA MET A 1 -16.40 5.00 12.77
C MET A 1 -15.51 6.11 12.24
N LEU A 2 -15.97 7.36 12.23
CA LEU A 2 -15.18 8.53 11.81
C LEU A 2 -13.82 8.63 12.53
N LYS A 3 -13.79 8.46 13.86
CA LYS A 3 -12.53 8.43 14.64
C LYS A 3 -11.51 7.41 14.12
N ASN A 4 -11.95 6.22 13.69
CA ASN A 4 -11.06 5.19 13.16
C ASN A 4 -10.58 5.54 11.75
N ILE A 5 -11.46 6.09 10.90
CA ILE A 5 -11.09 6.52 9.55
C ILE A 5 -10.04 7.64 9.63
N ILE A 6 -10.27 8.64 10.50
CA ILE A 6 -9.30 9.72 10.75
C ILE A 6 -7.97 9.14 11.25
N LEU A 7 -8.01 8.21 12.22
CA LEU A 7 -6.80 7.54 12.70
C LEU A 7 -6.03 6.84 11.57
N TYR A 8 -6.73 6.11 10.68
CA TYR A 8 -6.09 5.41 9.58
C TYR A 8 -5.47 6.40 8.59
N ILE A 9 -6.18 7.46 8.22
CA ILE A 9 -5.64 8.53 7.36
C ILE A 9 -4.36 9.09 7.99
N VAL A 10 -4.39 9.47 9.27
CA VAL A 10 -3.22 10.04 9.96
C VAL A 10 -2.05 9.06 9.97
N VAL A 11 -2.26 7.80 10.33
CA VAL A 11 -1.19 6.80 10.39
C VAL A 11 -0.61 6.52 9.01
N PHE A 12 -1.45 6.33 7.99
CA PHE A 12 -1.00 6.12 6.61
C PHE A 12 -0.21 7.31 6.08
N THR A 13 -0.67 8.54 6.38
CA THR A 13 0.03 9.76 5.94
C THR A 13 1.36 9.91 6.65
N VAL A 14 1.41 9.76 7.98
CA VAL A 14 2.65 9.92 8.75
C VAL A 14 3.67 8.86 8.35
N VAL A 15 3.29 7.58 8.34
CA VAL A 15 4.21 6.49 8.00
C VAL A 15 4.61 6.57 6.52
N GLY A 16 3.65 6.81 5.61
CA GLY A 16 3.91 6.94 4.18
C GLY A 16 4.84 8.12 3.86
N ALA A 17 4.57 9.31 4.41
CA ALA A 17 5.39 10.49 4.19
C ALA A 17 6.79 10.34 4.79
N THR A 18 6.90 9.86 6.04
CA THR A 18 8.20 9.63 6.68
C THR A 18 9.03 8.65 5.87
N SER A 19 8.41 7.56 5.41
CA SER A 19 9.10 6.55 4.60
C SER A 19 9.53 7.07 3.24
N TYR A 20 8.68 7.87 2.57
CA TYR A 20 9.02 8.53 1.33
C TYR A 20 10.24 9.45 1.49
N PHE A 21 10.23 10.35 2.48
CA PHE A 21 11.33 11.27 2.69
C PHE A 21 12.62 10.54 3.09
N LEU A 22 12.55 9.51 3.93
CA LEU A 22 13.72 8.69 4.26
C LEU A 22 14.30 7.99 3.03
N GLN A 23 13.43 7.44 2.18
CA GLN A 23 13.86 6.77 0.96
C GLN A 23 14.43 7.74 -0.07
N ASP A 24 13.83 8.92 -0.23
CA ASP A 24 14.30 9.98 -1.13
C ASP A 24 15.68 10.51 -0.69
N LEU A 25 15.87 10.76 0.61
CA LEU A 25 17.16 11.15 1.18
C LEU A 25 18.23 10.07 0.97
N ALA A 26 17.89 8.80 1.18
CA ALA A 26 18.79 7.67 0.96
C ALA A 26 19.17 7.47 -0.51
N LEU A 27 18.35 7.99 -1.44
CA LEU A 27 18.53 7.89 -2.89
C LEU A 27 18.79 9.27 -3.52
N SER A 28 19.45 10.17 -2.79
CA SER A 28 19.72 11.56 -3.22
C SER A 28 20.52 11.67 -4.53
N SER A 29 21.23 10.62 -4.95
CA SER A 29 21.93 10.53 -6.24
C SER A 29 21.11 9.82 -7.34
N ALA A 30 19.80 9.69 -7.17
CA ALA A 30 18.94 9.00 -8.14
C ALA A 30 18.84 9.75 -9.47
N PRO A 31 18.66 9.03 -10.59
CA PRO A 31 18.31 9.66 -11.87
C PRO A 31 17.07 10.54 -11.74
N THR A 32 17.01 11.64 -12.49
CA THR A 32 15.92 12.63 -12.43
C THR A 32 14.53 12.03 -12.70
N TYR A 33 14.45 10.96 -13.48
CA TYR A 33 13.19 10.24 -13.75
C TYR A 33 12.68 9.41 -12.57
N PHE A 34 13.54 9.09 -11.59
CA PHE A 34 13.20 8.18 -10.50
C PHE A 34 12.30 8.83 -9.45
N GLY A 35 12.54 10.11 -9.11
CA GLY A 35 11.72 10.84 -8.12
C GLY A 35 10.21 10.82 -8.46
N PRO A 36 9.79 11.24 -9.67
CA PRO A 36 8.39 11.17 -10.08
C PRO A 36 7.81 9.74 -10.04
N LEU A 37 8.62 8.74 -10.39
CA LEU A 37 8.21 7.34 -10.34
C LEU A 37 8.03 6.84 -8.91
N LEU A 38 8.90 7.27 -7.99
CA LEU A 38 8.81 6.96 -6.57
C LEU A 38 7.54 7.56 -5.96
N ILE A 39 7.26 8.84 -6.26
CA ILE A 39 6.00 9.50 -5.85
C ILE A 39 4.80 8.72 -6.38
N LYS A 40 4.82 8.29 -7.66
CA LYS A 40 3.74 7.49 -8.25
C LYS A 40 3.54 6.18 -7.49
N ALA A 41 4.61 5.48 -7.10
CA ALA A 41 4.54 4.22 -6.36
C ALA A 41 3.96 4.43 -4.95
N TYR A 42 4.48 5.40 -4.19
CA TYR A 42 3.95 5.74 -2.87
C TYR A 42 2.47 6.15 -2.93
N THR A 43 2.10 6.97 -3.91
CA THR A 43 0.73 7.44 -4.10
C THR A 43 -0.22 6.28 -4.41
N PHE A 44 0.16 5.39 -5.33
CA PHE A 44 -0.63 4.20 -5.66
C PHE A 44 -0.89 3.34 -4.42
N HIS A 45 0.17 3.00 -3.68
CA HIS A 45 0.04 2.13 -2.52
C HIS A 45 -0.68 2.81 -1.35
N PHE A 46 -0.49 4.11 -1.15
CA PHE A 46 -1.20 4.89 -0.15
C PHE A 46 -2.72 4.82 -0.40
N PHE A 47 -3.18 5.24 -1.58
CA PHE A 47 -4.61 5.33 -1.86
C PHE A 47 -5.27 3.96 -1.92
N PHE A 48 -4.63 2.98 -2.56
CA PHE A 48 -5.18 1.63 -2.65
C PHE A 48 -5.38 1.03 -1.24
N SER A 49 -4.34 1.06 -0.42
CA SER A 49 -4.35 0.40 0.89
C SER A 49 -5.28 1.11 1.88
N LEU A 50 -5.28 2.45 1.88
CA LEU A 50 -6.18 3.23 2.73
C LEU A 50 -7.65 2.98 2.35
N THR A 51 -7.95 2.99 1.05
CA THR A 51 -9.30 2.71 0.54
C THR A 51 -9.73 1.30 0.94
N LEU A 52 -8.85 0.31 0.78
CA LEU A 52 -9.11 -1.07 1.17
C LEU A 52 -9.44 -1.21 2.66
N VAL A 53 -8.62 -0.61 3.53
CA VAL A 53 -8.84 -0.64 4.99
C VAL A 53 -10.17 0.03 5.35
N VAL A 54 -10.55 1.13 4.69
CA VAL A 54 -11.84 1.80 4.92
C VAL A 54 -13.02 0.93 4.45
N ILE A 55 -12.92 0.31 3.27
CA ILE A 55 -13.94 -0.63 2.77
C ILE A 55 -14.10 -1.79 3.74
N PHE A 56 -13.00 -2.39 4.22
CA PHE A 56 -13.03 -3.48 5.18
C PHE A 56 -13.63 -3.07 6.52
N LEU A 57 -13.35 -1.86 7.00
CA LEU A 57 -13.98 -1.31 8.21
C LEU A 57 -15.50 -1.23 8.05
N ILE A 58 -15.99 -0.81 6.89
CA ILE A 58 -17.43 -0.72 6.61
C ILE A 58 -18.04 -2.13 6.45
N ALA A 59 -17.43 -2.98 5.63
CA ALA A 59 -17.89 -4.34 5.35
C ALA A 59 -17.93 -5.21 6.61
N SER A 60 -17.00 -5.01 7.56
CA SER A 60 -16.96 -5.75 8.83
C SER A 60 -18.24 -5.64 9.68
N LYS A 61 -19.08 -4.62 9.43
CA LYS A 61 -20.35 -4.46 10.13
C LYS A 61 -21.40 -5.50 9.72
N ASN A 62 -21.33 -6.03 8.50
CA ASN A 62 -22.24 -7.07 8.04
C ASN A 62 -21.68 -8.45 8.44
N ASN A 63 -22.49 -9.26 9.13
CA ASN A 63 -22.09 -10.60 9.60
C ASN A 63 -21.73 -11.55 8.45
N SER A 64 -22.49 -11.53 7.35
CA SER A 64 -22.24 -12.41 6.20
C SER A 64 -20.90 -12.11 5.53
N PHE A 65 -20.60 -10.83 5.27
CA PHE A 65 -19.31 -10.44 4.69
C PHE A 65 -18.14 -10.66 5.65
N PHE A 66 -18.36 -10.50 6.96
CA PHE A 66 -17.30 -10.58 7.96
C PHE A 66 -16.57 -11.93 7.95
N GLU A 67 -17.30 -13.04 7.87
CA GLU A 67 -16.72 -14.39 7.84
C GLU A 67 -15.81 -14.62 6.62
N GLN A 68 -16.09 -13.93 5.52
CA GLN A 68 -15.37 -14.07 4.26
C GLN A 68 -14.28 -13.00 4.05
N LEU A 69 -14.11 -12.03 4.97
CA LEU A 69 -13.17 -10.91 4.79
C LEU A 69 -11.73 -11.39 4.56
N GLY A 70 -11.30 -12.47 5.22
CA GLY A 70 -9.96 -13.03 5.00
C GLY A 70 -9.76 -13.51 3.56
N PHE A 71 -10.76 -14.20 2.99
CA PHE A 71 -10.70 -14.66 1.60
C PHE A 71 -10.76 -13.49 0.61
N MET A 72 -11.66 -12.53 0.85
CA MET A 72 -11.74 -11.30 0.05
C MET A 72 -10.41 -10.54 0.06
N TYR A 73 -9.73 -10.47 1.21
CA TYR A 73 -8.45 -9.79 1.34
C TYR A 73 -7.39 -10.41 0.44
N MET A 74 -7.29 -11.75 0.42
CA MET A 74 -6.34 -12.46 -0.44
C MET A 74 -6.60 -12.18 -1.92
N GLY A 75 -7.86 -12.19 -2.36
CA GLY A 75 -8.22 -11.85 -3.74
C GLY A 75 -7.86 -10.42 -4.12
N VAL A 76 -8.16 -9.46 -3.24
CA VAL A 76 -7.82 -8.04 -3.47
C VAL A 76 -6.31 -7.80 -3.45
N LEU A 77 -5.56 -8.52 -2.63
CA LEU A 77 -4.10 -8.44 -2.59
C LEU A 77 -3.47 -8.91 -3.91
N VAL A 78 -3.95 -10.02 -4.47
CA VAL A 78 -3.52 -10.48 -5.81
C VAL A 78 -3.84 -9.42 -6.86
N PHE A 79 -5.06 -8.89 -6.85
CA PHE A 79 -5.48 -7.82 -7.76
C PHE A 79 -4.58 -6.58 -7.65
N LYS A 80 -4.26 -6.14 -6.43
CA LYS A 80 -3.35 -5.02 -6.17
C LYS A 80 -1.97 -5.23 -6.80
N ILE A 81 -1.41 -6.42 -6.60
CA ILE A 81 -0.10 -6.79 -7.16
C ILE A 81 -0.15 -6.78 -8.68
N MET A 82 -1.21 -7.33 -9.29
CA MET A 82 -1.39 -7.31 -10.74
C MET A 82 -1.48 -5.87 -11.29
N VAL A 83 -2.30 -5.01 -10.68
CA VAL A 83 -2.43 -3.61 -11.08
C VAL A 83 -1.10 -2.87 -10.94
N PHE A 84 -0.38 -3.07 -9.85
CA PHE A 84 0.95 -2.49 -9.66
C PHE A 84 1.93 -2.97 -10.74
N ALA A 85 1.99 -4.28 -11.00
CA ALA A 85 2.87 -4.85 -12.00
C ALA A 85 2.58 -4.30 -13.40
N ILE A 86 1.30 -4.11 -13.77
CA ILE A 86 0.90 -3.50 -15.05
C ILE A 86 1.31 -2.02 -15.11
N LEU A 87 1.01 -1.23 -14.06
CA LEU A 87 1.29 0.21 -14.03
C LEU A 87 2.78 0.56 -14.03
N PHE A 88 3.63 -0.36 -13.56
CA PHE A 88 5.07 -0.21 -13.44
C PHE A 88 5.86 -1.17 -14.34
N TYR A 89 5.18 -1.89 -15.24
CA TYR A 89 5.76 -2.86 -16.17
C TYR A 89 7.04 -2.39 -16.86
N PRO A 90 7.10 -1.21 -17.52
CA PRO A 90 8.30 -0.79 -18.27
C PRO A 90 9.53 -0.61 -17.38
N TYR A 91 9.32 -0.30 -16.09
CA TYR A 91 10.38 -0.08 -15.11
C TYR A 91 10.78 -1.37 -14.38
N LEU A 92 9.83 -2.26 -14.14
CA LEU A 92 10.05 -3.52 -13.42
C LEU A 92 10.59 -4.64 -14.32
N LEU A 93 10.04 -4.81 -15.53
CA LEU A 93 10.23 -6.00 -16.36
C LEU A 93 10.93 -5.77 -17.71
N GLY A 94 11.35 -4.55 -18.03
CA GLY A 94 12.48 -4.36 -18.94
C GLY A 94 12.19 -3.78 -20.32
N GLU A 95 11.72 -2.54 -20.35
CA GLU A 95 11.87 -1.69 -21.55
C GLU A 95 12.82 -0.51 -21.30
N LEU A 96 12.95 -0.07 -20.05
CA LEU A 96 13.82 1.04 -19.66
C LEU A 96 15.08 0.57 -18.93
N ILE A 97 16.21 1.17 -19.29
CA ILE A 97 17.51 0.99 -18.62
C ILE A 97 17.41 1.65 -17.23
N MET A 98 17.06 0.86 -16.22
CA MET A 98 17.04 1.27 -14.83
C MET A 98 17.96 0.34 -14.03
N PRO A 99 18.93 0.89 -13.26
CA PRO A 99 19.76 0.08 -12.39
C PRO A 99 18.93 -0.73 -11.38
N GLN A 100 19.38 -1.95 -11.08
CA GLN A 100 18.63 -2.91 -10.26
C GLN A 100 18.30 -2.38 -8.86
N ILE A 101 19.14 -1.51 -8.29
CA ILE A 101 18.90 -0.87 -6.99
C ILE A 101 17.63 -0.01 -6.99
N TYR A 102 17.39 0.75 -8.06
CA TYR A 102 16.19 1.60 -8.20
C TYR A 102 14.95 0.76 -8.48
N ARG A 103 15.08 -0.35 -9.22
CA ARG A 103 13.99 -1.32 -9.40
C ARG A 103 13.57 -1.92 -8.06
N GLY A 104 14.54 -2.36 -7.25
CA GLY A 104 14.28 -2.87 -5.91
C GLY A 104 13.68 -1.81 -4.99
N ALA A 105 14.13 -0.56 -5.09
CA ALA A 105 13.61 0.55 -4.31
C ALA A 105 12.11 0.83 -4.58
N LEU A 106 11.59 0.55 -5.79
CA LEU A 106 10.15 0.66 -6.08
C LEU A 106 9.29 -0.35 -5.30
N LEU A 107 9.90 -1.38 -4.70
CA LEU A 107 9.21 -2.37 -3.87
C LEU A 107 9.11 -1.94 -2.39
N ILE A 108 9.91 -0.95 -1.94
CA ILE A 108 9.85 -0.44 -0.56
C ILE A 108 8.44 0.09 -0.21
N PRO A 109 7.77 0.92 -1.06
CA PRO A 109 6.39 1.33 -0.81
C PRO A 109 5.44 0.13 -0.66
N VAL A 110 5.63 -0.93 -1.46
CA VAL A 110 4.79 -2.14 -1.39
C VAL A 110 4.83 -2.71 0.02
N ILE A 111 6.03 -2.91 0.57
CA ILE A 111 6.25 -3.53 1.88
C ILE A 111 5.63 -2.65 2.99
N ILE A 112 5.88 -1.35 2.96
CA ILE A 112 5.43 -0.42 4.00
C ILE A 112 3.91 -0.35 4.07
N PHE A 113 3.25 -0.18 2.92
CA PHE A 113 1.81 -0.08 2.90
C PHE A 113 1.12 -1.43 3.08
N LEU A 114 1.73 -2.53 2.64
CA LEU A 114 1.23 -3.88 2.93
C LEU A 114 1.26 -4.17 4.43
N PHE A 115 2.33 -3.78 5.13
CA PHE A 115 2.42 -3.94 6.58
C PHE A 115 1.29 -3.19 7.30
N LEU A 116 1.07 -1.92 6.95
CA LEU A 116 -0.04 -1.12 7.51
C LEU A 116 -1.41 -1.77 7.21
N GLU A 117 -1.61 -2.20 5.97
CA GLU A 117 -2.84 -2.83 5.50
C GLU A 117 -3.16 -4.10 6.31
N VAL A 118 -2.21 -5.04 6.40
CA VAL A 118 -2.36 -6.27 7.18
C VAL A 118 -2.61 -5.96 8.65
N PHE A 119 -1.86 -5.01 9.23
CA PHE A 119 -2.02 -4.63 10.63
C PHE A 119 -3.44 -4.13 10.94
N PHE A 120 -3.97 -3.20 10.14
CA PHE A 120 -5.30 -2.65 10.36
C PHE A 120 -6.42 -3.63 10.02
N ILE A 121 -6.30 -4.40 8.93
CA ILE A 121 -7.31 -5.42 8.57
C ILE A 121 -7.38 -6.49 9.65
N SER A 122 -6.23 -6.98 10.15
CA SER A 122 -6.19 -7.94 11.25
C SER A 122 -6.83 -7.38 12.53
N LYS A 123 -6.63 -6.09 12.82
CA LYS A 123 -7.28 -5.41 13.95
C LYS A 123 -8.79 -5.32 13.78
N ILE A 124 -9.28 -5.02 12.57
CA ILE A 124 -10.71 -4.98 12.24
C ILE A 124 -11.34 -6.37 12.43
N MET A 125 -10.70 -7.41 11.90
CA MET A 125 -11.18 -8.79 12.00
C MET A 125 -11.18 -9.31 13.45
N ARG A 126 -10.21 -8.94 14.28
CA ARG A 126 -10.18 -9.38 15.68
C ARG A 126 -11.27 -8.74 16.53
N LYS A 127 -11.64 -7.47 16.26
CA LYS A 127 -12.55 -6.69 17.11
C LYS A 127 -13.98 -7.22 17.17
N LYS A 128 -14.42 -8.05 16.21
CA LYS A 128 -15.76 -8.65 16.20
C LYS A 128 -15.79 -10.08 16.74
N ARG A 129 -14.62 -10.69 16.98
CA ARG A 129 -14.49 -12.06 17.50
C ARG A 129 -14.39 -12.11 19.02
N LEU A 130 -14.32 -10.95 19.68
CA LEU A 130 -14.39 -10.71 21.13
C LEU A 130 -15.67 -9.96 21.43
#